data_AF-A0AA46TM48-F1
#
_entry.id   AF-A0AA46TM48-F1
#
_cell.length_a   1.000
_cell.length_b   1.000
_cell.length_c   1.000
_cell.angle_alpha   90.00
_cell.angle_beta   90.00
_cell.angle_gamma   90.00
#
_symmetry.space_group_name_H-M   'P 1'
#
loop_
_entity.id
_entity.type
_entity.pdbx_description
1 polymer ?
#
loop_
_entity_poly.entity_id
_entity_poly.type
_entity_poly.pdbx_seq_one_letter_code
_entity_poly.pdbx_strand_id
1 'polypeptide(L)'
;MHPSSTLLDPDYRVPVPDVGDRGMAWLRSHVARFSEGPDHVRRRELVVGLLSDLDADPRPGEDPTACLLRTLGRPASFAADVASIALAYHPHLPTTPEADAAVERFVDEYGERSETVAAVICVLVQAHAGTHALIGALRDGDDRAPVPATRRIAPGGEVVEVDLADAHFGRGAHACPGEALGRRLAEAALT
;
A
#
# COMPACT_ATOMS: atom_id res chain seq x y z
N MET A 1 20.55 -9.49 -5.20
CA MET A 1 19.26 -8.84 -5.49
C MET A 1 18.94 -9.08 -6.96
N HIS A 2 17.71 -9.49 -7.28
CA HIS A 2 17.25 -9.74 -8.65
C HIS A 2 16.87 -8.42 -9.34
N PRO A 3 16.93 -8.32 -10.68
CA PRO A 3 16.51 -7.11 -11.41
C PRO A 3 14.99 -6.93 -11.39
N SER A 4 14.50 -5.70 -11.56
CA SER A 4 13.05 -5.42 -11.56
C SER A 4 12.28 -6.11 -12.70
N SER A 5 12.96 -6.54 -13.77
CA SER A 5 12.37 -7.35 -14.85
C SER A 5 11.84 -8.69 -14.35
N THR A 6 12.33 -9.20 -13.20
CA THR A 6 11.78 -10.38 -12.52
C THR A 6 10.29 -10.22 -12.19
N LEU A 7 9.81 -8.98 -11.98
CA LEU A 7 8.39 -8.71 -11.70
C LEU A 7 7.45 -8.94 -12.90
N LEU A 8 8.01 -9.15 -14.10
CA LEU A 8 7.24 -9.50 -15.31
C LEU A 8 7.06 -11.01 -15.47
N ASP A 9 7.82 -11.80 -14.71
CA ASP A 9 7.77 -13.25 -14.75
C ASP A 9 6.69 -13.77 -13.79
N PRO A 10 5.62 -14.43 -14.30
CA PRO A 10 4.52 -14.92 -13.46
C PRO A 10 4.93 -16.05 -12.50
N ASP A 11 6.07 -16.72 -12.70
CA ASP A 11 6.53 -17.76 -11.79
C ASP A 11 7.17 -17.19 -10.51
N TYR A 12 7.47 -15.89 -10.49
CA TYR A 12 7.90 -15.15 -9.31
C TYR A 12 6.70 -14.52 -8.59
N ARG A 13 6.20 -15.23 -7.58
CA ARG A 13 4.96 -14.88 -6.87
C ARG A 13 5.19 -13.96 -5.68
N VAL A 14 4.19 -13.22 -5.23
CA VAL A 14 4.25 -12.47 -3.97
C VAL A 14 4.29 -13.43 -2.77
N PRO A 15 5.03 -13.10 -1.69
CA PRO A 15 4.97 -13.87 -0.46
C PRO A 15 3.55 -13.91 0.11
N VAL A 16 3.08 -15.12 0.41
CA VAL A 16 1.75 -15.35 0.99
C VAL A 16 1.78 -14.90 2.46
N PRO A 17 0.86 -14.02 2.90
CA PRO A 17 0.78 -13.61 4.30
C PRO A 17 0.09 -14.69 5.14
N ASP A 18 0.28 -14.64 6.46
CA ASP A 18 -0.53 -15.42 7.39
C ASP A 18 -2.02 -15.08 7.23
N VAL A 19 -2.86 -16.12 7.25
CA VAL A 19 -4.32 -15.98 7.14
C VAL A 19 -4.92 -15.76 8.52
N GLY A 20 -5.85 -14.82 8.64
CA GLY A 20 -6.58 -14.55 9.88
C GLY A 20 -7.96 -13.95 9.61
N ASP A 21 -8.81 -14.02 10.64
CA ASP A 21 -10.20 -13.52 10.62
C ASP A 21 -10.33 -12.08 11.13
N ARG A 22 -9.30 -11.56 11.81
CA ARG A 22 -9.24 -10.18 12.36
C ARG A 22 -7.85 -9.53 12.21
N GLY A 23 -7.81 -8.22 12.47
CA GLY A 23 -6.56 -7.44 12.57
C GLY A 23 -5.72 -7.45 11.31
N MET A 24 -4.39 -7.36 11.48
CA MET A 24 -3.41 -7.33 10.40
C MET A 24 -3.38 -8.62 9.59
N ALA A 25 -3.63 -9.78 10.20
CA ALA A 25 -3.69 -11.05 9.48
C ALA A 25 -4.88 -11.08 8.50
N TRP A 26 -6.06 -10.61 8.94
CA TRP A 26 -7.19 -10.39 8.04
C TRP A 26 -6.85 -9.38 6.94
N LEU A 27 -6.34 -8.20 7.29
CA LEU A 27 -6.03 -7.16 6.30
C LEU A 27 -5.07 -7.68 5.22
N ARG A 28 -3.94 -8.26 5.63
CA ARG A 28 -2.91 -8.75 4.68
C ARG A 28 -3.46 -9.85 3.79
N SER A 29 -4.31 -10.75 4.30
CA SER A 29 -4.92 -11.82 3.50
C SER A 29 -6.02 -11.36 2.54
N HIS A 30 -6.49 -10.10 2.62
CA HIS A 30 -7.61 -9.56 1.83
C HIS A 30 -7.21 -8.40 0.89
N VAL A 31 -5.91 -8.09 0.76
CA VAL A 31 -5.42 -7.02 -0.14
C VAL A 31 -4.79 -7.56 -1.42
N ALA A 32 -4.89 -6.78 -2.50
CA ALA A 32 -4.27 -7.09 -3.79
C ALA A 32 -2.74 -7.26 -3.69
N ARG A 33 -2.08 -6.48 -2.82
CA ARG A 33 -0.61 -6.47 -2.70
C ARG A 33 0.01 -7.83 -2.35
N PHE A 34 -0.74 -8.67 -1.65
CA PHE A 34 -0.26 -9.97 -1.14
C PHE A 34 -1.11 -11.15 -1.65
N SER A 35 -1.79 -10.97 -2.80
CA SER A 35 -2.56 -12.03 -3.44
C SER A 35 -2.06 -12.29 -4.86
N GLU A 36 -2.45 -13.44 -5.41
CA GLU A 36 -2.14 -13.88 -6.77
C GLU A 36 -3.42 -14.30 -7.49
N GLY A 37 -3.31 -14.46 -8.81
CA GLY A 37 -4.37 -15.09 -9.62
C GLY A 37 -5.73 -14.38 -9.53
N PRO A 38 -6.85 -15.13 -9.50
CA PRO A 38 -8.19 -14.55 -9.50
C PRO A 38 -8.50 -13.63 -8.30
N ASP A 39 -7.94 -13.93 -7.13
CA ASP A 39 -8.11 -13.08 -5.95
C ASP A 39 -7.38 -11.75 -6.11
N HIS A 40 -6.17 -11.76 -6.67
CA HIS A 40 -5.46 -10.54 -7.01
C HIS A 40 -6.24 -9.68 -7.99
N VAL A 41 -6.77 -10.27 -9.07
CA VAL A 41 -7.55 -9.54 -10.08
C VAL A 41 -8.75 -8.84 -9.44
N ARG A 42 -9.58 -9.60 -8.70
CA ARG A 42 -10.78 -9.05 -8.03
C ARG A 42 -10.43 -7.95 -7.03
N ARG A 43 -9.42 -8.15 -6.18
CA ARG A 43 -9.01 -7.17 -5.16
C ARG A 43 -8.35 -5.94 -5.79
N ARG A 44 -7.62 -6.13 -6.89
CA ARG A 44 -7.01 -5.03 -7.65
C ARG A 44 -8.08 -4.18 -8.32
N GLU A 45 -9.13 -4.78 -8.86
CA GLU A 45 -10.27 -4.05 -9.42
C GLU A 45 -10.91 -3.12 -8.39
N LEU A 46 -11.09 -3.58 -7.14
CA LEU A 46 -11.58 -2.72 -6.04
C LEU A 46 -10.65 -1.52 -5.79
N VAL A 47 -9.34 -1.75 -5.75
CA VAL A 47 -8.35 -0.67 -5.56
C VAL A 47 -8.36 0.31 -6.73
N VAL A 48 -8.40 -0.19 -7.97
CA VAL A 48 -8.41 0.65 -9.18
C VAL A 48 -9.70 1.46 -9.28
N GLY A 49 -10.85 0.85 -8.98
CA GLY A 49 -12.13 1.54 -8.90
C GLY A 49 -12.09 2.65 -7.86
N LEU A 50 -11.66 2.34 -6.63
CA LEU A 50 -11.50 3.33 -5.57
C LEU A 50 -10.59 4.49 -6.00
N LEU A 51 -9.43 4.21 -6.59
CA LEU A 51 -8.50 5.25 -7.05
C LEU A 51 -9.08 6.10 -8.19
N SER A 52 -9.93 5.52 -9.04
CA SER A 52 -10.57 6.24 -10.15
C SER A 52 -11.67 7.18 -9.66
N ASP A 53 -12.36 6.80 -8.59
CA ASP A 53 -13.44 7.59 -7.96
C ASP A 53 -12.90 8.64 -6.98
N LEU A 54 -11.63 8.53 -6.56
CA LEU A 54 -10.99 9.49 -5.65
C LEU A 54 -10.68 10.81 -6.36
N ASP A 55 -11.54 11.81 -6.15
CA ASP A 55 -11.28 13.20 -6.50
C ASP A 55 -10.45 13.90 -5.41
N ALA A 56 -9.21 13.45 -5.26
CA ALA A 56 -8.27 14.06 -4.32
C ALA A 56 -7.77 15.42 -4.86
N ASP A 57 -8.11 16.48 -4.12
CA ASP A 57 -7.66 17.85 -4.34
C ASP A 57 -6.73 18.26 -3.18
N PRO A 58 -5.42 17.91 -3.24
CA PRO A 58 -4.47 18.23 -2.19
C PRO A 58 -4.15 19.71 -2.15
N ARG A 59 -4.16 20.29 -0.95
CA ARG A 59 -3.77 21.69 -0.75
C ARG A 59 -2.25 21.82 -0.64
N PRO A 60 -1.66 22.98 -0.99
CA PRO A 60 -0.24 23.23 -0.75
C PRO A 60 0.15 22.97 0.71
N GLY A 61 1.21 22.20 0.91
CA GLY A 61 1.72 21.79 2.22
C GLY A 61 0.83 20.80 3.00
N GLU A 62 -0.27 20.28 2.43
CA GLU A 62 -1.15 19.32 3.09
C GLU A 62 -0.46 17.95 3.21
N ASP A 63 -0.65 17.30 4.36
CA ASP A 63 -0.23 15.92 4.56
C ASP A 63 -1.01 14.98 3.61
N PRO A 64 -0.35 14.10 2.83
CA PRO A 64 -1.03 13.18 1.91
C PRO A 64 -2.07 12.29 2.57
N THR A 65 -1.81 11.84 3.79
CA THR A 65 -2.72 10.96 4.55
C THR A 65 -3.96 11.74 4.97
N ALA A 66 -3.77 12.96 5.46
CA ALA A 66 -4.87 13.86 5.82
C ALA A 66 -5.75 14.20 4.60
N CYS A 67 -5.14 14.48 3.45
CA CYS A 67 -5.85 14.72 2.20
C CYS A 67 -6.75 13.53 1.83
N LEU A 68 -6.21 12.31 1.83
CA LEU A 68 -6.99 11.12 1.45
C LEU A 68 -8.09 10.79 2.46
N LEU A 69 -7.83 10.93 3.77
CA LEU A 69 -8.87 10.78 4.79
C LEU A 69 -10.01 11.77 4.56
N ARG A 70 -9.69 13.04 4.29
CA ARG A 70 -10.68 14.07 3.96
C ARG A 70 -11.48 13.72 2.70
N THR A 71 -10.83 13.29 1.63
CA THR A 71 -11.50 12.89 0.38
C THR A 71 -12.43 11.69 0.60
N LEU A 72 -12.05 10.75 1.47
CA LEU A 72 -12.88 9.60 1.84
C LEU A 72 -13.97 9.93 2.87
N GLY A 73 -14.10 11.20 3.28
CA GLY A 73 -15.04 11.64 4.32
C GLY A 73 -14.75 11.05 5.70
N ARG A 74 -13.49 10.67 5.99
CA ARG A 74 -13.07 10.08 7.25
C ARG A 74 -12.52 11.11 8.22
N PRO A 75 -12.72 10.92 9.54
CA PRO A 75 -12.12 11.80 10.56
C PRO A 75 -10.59 11.82 10.48
N ALA A 76 -9.99 12.99 10.69
CA ALA A 76 -8.54 13.15 10.73
C ALA A 76 -7.86 12.32 11.85
N SER A 77 -8.61 11.92 12.89
CA SER A 77 -8.11 11.04 13.95
C SER A 77 -7.63 9.68 13.44
N PHE A 78 -8.11 9.22 12.28
CA PHE A 78 -7.64 7.99 11.65
C PHE A 78 -6.21 8.09 11.11
N ALA A 79 -5.59 9.26 11.05
CA ALA A 79 -4.19 9.38 10.58
C ALA A 79 -3.23 8.57 11.47
N ALA A 80 -3.43 8.55 12.79
CA ALA A 80 -2.63 7.75 13.71
C ALA A 80 -2.86 6.24 13.52
N ASP A 81 -4.08 5.85 13.16
CA ASP A 81 -4.43 4.47 12.85
C ASP A 81 -3.74 4.02 11.55
N VAL A 82 -3.79 4.84 10.50
CA VAL A 82 -3.08 4.59 9.23
C VAL A 82 -1.57 4.43 9.47
N ALA A 83 -0.96 5.31 10.26
CA ALA A 83 0.45 5.22 10.61
C ALA A 83 0.80 3.92 11.36
N SER A 84 -0.04 3.53 12.33
CA SER A 84 0.14 2.29 13.10
C SER A 84 0.04 1.05 12.20
N ILE A 85 -0.95 1.01 11.31
CA ILE A 85 -1.11 -0.08 10.34
C ILE A 85 0.07 -0.10 9.36
N ALA A 86 0.53 1.07 8.90
CA ALA A 86 1.65 1.18 7.96
C ALA A 86 2.96 0.58 8.51
N LEU A 87 3.26 0.82 9.79
CA LEU A 87 4.43 0.26 10.47
C LEU A 87 4.38 -1.28 10.56
N ALA A 88 3.18 -1.86 10.59
CA ALA A 88 2.98 -3.30 10.60
C ALA A 88 2.58 -3.85 9.23
N TYR A 89 2.52 -3.08 8.15
CA TYR A 89 1.78 -3.53 6.96
C TYR A 89 2.41 -4.73 6.24
N HIS A 90 3.73 -4.73 6.10
CA HIS A 90 4.42 -5.80 5.39
C HIS A 90 4.46 -7.11 6.19
N PRO A 91 4.28 -8.29 5.55
CA PRO A 91 4.21 -9.58 6.26
C PRO A 91 5.43 -9.96 7.10
N HIS A 92 6.60 -9.41 6.78
CA HIS A 92 7.85 -9.67 7.51
C HIS A 92 8.05 -8.73 8.71
N LEU A 93 7.19 -7.73 8.89
CA LEU A 93 7.24 -6.82 10.03
C LEU A 93 6.38 -7.38 11.17
N PRO A 94 6.80 -7.16 12.43
CA PRO A 94 6.03 -7.61 13.58
C PRO A 94 4.66 -6.93 13.58
N THR A 95 3.61 -7.71 13.83
CA THR A 95 2.28 -7.18 14.14
C THR A 95 2.28 -6.70 15.59
N THR A 96 1.60 -5.58 15.85
CA THR A 96 1.37 -5.07 17.22
C THR A 96 -0.12 -5.04 17.56
N PRO A 97 -0.49 -5.12 18.86
CA PRO A 97 -1.88 -4.96 19.28
C PRO A 97 -2.51 -3.63 18.83
N GLU A 98 -1.71 -2.56 18.75
CA GLU A 98 -2.17 -1.25 18.30
C GLU A 98 -2.53 -1.25 16.81
N ALA A 99 -1.72 -1.92 15.98
CA ALA A 99 -2.00 -2.07 14.56
C ALA A 99 -3.25 -2.94 14.34
N ASP A 100 -3.41 -4.04 15.08
CA ASP A 100 -4.63 -4.85 15.04
C ASP A 100 -5.85 -4.00 15.43
N ALA A 101 -5.79 -3.29 16.56
CA ALA A 101 -6.89 -2.45 17.01
C ALA A 101 -7.22 -1.31 16.03
N ALA A 102 -6.23 -0.76 15.32
CA ALA A 102 -6.43 0.23 14.27
C ALA A 102 -7.20 -0.34 13.08
N VAL A 103 -6.88 -1.58 12.65
CA VAL A 103 -7.67 -2.26 11.61
C VAL A 103 -9.11 -2.46 12.06
N GLU A 104 -9.32 -2.90 13.31
CA GLU A 104 -10.67 -3.12 13.84
C GLU A 104 -11.49 -1.82 13.90
N ARG A 105 -10.87 -0.68 14.27
CA ARG A 105 -11.55 0.63 14.21
C ARG A 105 -12.00 1.01 12.81
N PHE A 106 -11.20 0.73 11.78
CA PHE A 106 -11.62 0.95 10.39
C PHE A 106 -12.79 0.03 10.02
N VAL A 107 -12.76 -1.23 10.41
CA VAL A 107 -13.87 -2.16 10.16
C VAL A 107 -15.16 -1.69 10.84
N ASP A 108 -15.07 -1.27 12.10
CA ASP A 108 -16.22 -0.76 12.85
C ASP A 108 -16.78 0.53 12.23
N GLU A 109 -15.92 1.44 11.79
CA GLU A 109 -16.31 2.70 11.12
C GLU A 109 -17.04 2.47 9.79
N TYR A 110 -16.64 1.45 9.04
CA TYR A 110 -17.32 1.08 7.79
C TYR A 110 -18.52 0.15 8.03
N GLY A 111 -18.70 -0.37 9.26
CA GLY A 111 -19.81 -1.23 9.65
C GLY A 111 -19.75 -2.65 9.07
N GLU A 112 -18.69 -2.99 8.32
CA GLU A 112 -18.51 -4.31 7.73
C GLU A 112 -17.03 -4.69 7.58
N ARG A 113 -16.79 -6.00 7.58
CA ARG A 113 -15.49 -6.58 7.26
C ARG A 113 -15.53 -7.14 5.83
N SER A 114 -15.14 -6.32 4.86
CA SER A 114 -15.21 -6.67 3.44
C SER A 114 -13.88 -6.41 2.70
N GLU A 115 -13.73 -7.00 1.51
CA GLU A 115 -12.58 -6.70 0.63
C GLU A 115 -12.54 -5.23 0.22
N THR A 116 -13.70 -4.56 0.16
CA THR A 116 -13.81 -3.11 -0.09
C THR A 116 -13.14 -2.31 1.03
N VAL A 117 -13.42 -2.65 2.29
CA VAL A 117 -12.76 -2.01 3.45
C VAL A 117 -11.26 -2.30 3.45
N ALA A 118 -10.86 -3.54 3.15
CA ALA A 118 -9.44 -3.87 2.99
C ALA A 118 -8.76 -3.05 1.89
N ALA A 119 -9.44 -2.81 0.75
CA ALA A 119 -8.94 -1.98 -0.34
C ALA A 119 -8.77 -0.50 0.09
N VAL A 120 -9.71 0.05 0.86
CA VAL A 120 -9.60 1.40 1.43
C VAL A 120 -8.38 1.52 2.35
N ILE A 121 -8.24 0.61 3.32
CA ILE A 121 -7.11 0.61 4.25
C ILE A 121 -5.80 0.45 3.46
N CYS A 122 -5.78 -0.42 2.45
CA CYS A 122 -4.63 -0.62 1.57
C CYS A 122 -4.19 0.66 0.85
N VAL A 123 -5.13 1.43 0.29
CA VAL A 123 -4.83 2.72 -0.37
C VAL A 123 -4.27 3.71 0.64
N LEU A 124 -4.92 3.88 1.80
CA LEU A 124 -4.46 4.81 2.84
C LEU A 124 -3.06 4.49 3.34
N VAL A 125 -2.79 3.22 3.66
CA VAL A 125 -1.52 2.77 4.23
C VAL A 125 -0.38 2.85 3.22
N GLN A 126 -0.61 2.44 1.98
CA GLN A 126 0.42 2.53 0.95
C GLN A 126 0.68 3.98 0.52
N ALA A 127 -0.37 4.81 0.44
CA ALA A 127 -0.21 6.23 0.18
C ALA A 127 0.57 6.91 1.32
N HIS A 128 0.27 6.60 2.58
CA HIS A 128 1.04 7.09 3.74
C HIS A 128 2.52 6.74 3.59
N ALA A 129 2.89 5.45 3.64
CA ALA A 129 4.29 5.06 3.64
C ALA A 129 5.03 5.47 2.35
N GLY A 130 4.42 5.21 1.18
CA GLY A 130 5.03 5.47 -0.12
C GLY A 130 5.19 6.96 -0.42
N THR A 131 4.17 7.77 -0.13
CA THR A 131 4.22 9.22 -0.42
C THR A 131 5.11 9.94 0.58
N HIS A 132 5.11 9.56 1.87
CA HIS A 132 6.07 10.13 2.83
C HIS A 132 7.51 9.82 2.45
N ALA A 133 7.81 8.59 2.00
CA ALA A 133 9.13 8.24 1.50
C ALA A 133 9.50 9.04 0.24
N LEU A 134 8.55 9.24 -0.69
CA LEU A 134 8.75 10.04 -1.90
C LEU A 134 9.02 11.52 -1.57
N ILE A 135 8.24 12.11 -0.66
CA ILE A 135 8.44 13.48 -0.17
C ILE A 135 9.83 13.63 0.46
N GLY A 136 10.26 12.66 1.27
CA GLY A 136 11.60 12.64 1.86
C GLY A 136 12.69 12.65 0.78
N ALA A 137 12.62 11.72 -0.17
CA ALA A 137 13.58 11.64 -1.28
C ALA A 137 13.65 12.95 -2.09
N LEU A 138 12.49 13.52 -2.44
CA LEU A 138 12.43 14.78 -3.18
C LEU A 138 13.02 15.97 -2.42
N ARG A 139 12.84 16.05 -1.09
CA ARG A 139 13.45 17.10 -0.25
C ARG A 139 14.97 16.99 -0.21
N ASP A 140 15.48 15.77 -0.18
CA ASP A 140 16.92 15.49 -0.11
C ASP A 140 17.61 15.56 -1.49
N GLY A 141 16.84 15.78 -2.57
CA GLY A 141 17.35 15.72 -3.94
C GLY A 141 17.79 14.32 -4.36
N ASP A 142 17.24 13.30 -3.71
CA ASP A 142 17.57 11.90 -3.90
C ASP A 142 16.69 11.29 -4.99
N ASP A 143 17.31 10.68 -5.99
CA ASP A 143 16.62 10.01 -7.10
C ASP A 143 16.29 8.55 -6.80
N ARG A 144 16.68 8.01 -5.63
CA ARG A 144 16.38 6.63 -5.25
C ARG A 144 14.88 6.36 -5.15
N ALA A 145 14.52 5.13 -5.49
CA ALA A 145 13.16 4.63 -5.31
C ALA A 145 12.72 4.77 -3.84
N PRO A 146 11.53 5.34 -3.57
CA PRO A 146 10.98 5.45 -2.21
C PRO A 146 10.87 4.10 -1.49
N VAL A 147 10.68 3.03 -2.27
CA VAL A 147 10.79 1.64 -1.84
C VAL A 147 11.90 1.00 -2.68
N PRO A 148 13.10 0.75 -2.12
CA PRO A 148 14.26 0.34 -2.90
C PRO A 148 14.21 -1.12 -3.36
N ALA A 149 13.45 -1.98 -2.67
CA ALA A 149 13.35 -3.39 -2.99
C ALA A 149 11.99 -3.98 -2.62
N THR A 150 11.62 -5.09 -3.27
CA THR A 150 10.47 -5.92 -2.92
C THR A 150 10.88 -7.39 -2.80
N ARG A 151 9.99 -8.24 -2.29
CA ARG A 151 10.24 -9.69 -2.14
C ARG A 151 9.35 -10.51 -3.05
N ARG A 152 9.87 -11.62 -3.57
CA ARG A 152 9.14 -12.62 -4.36
C ARG A 152 9.51 -14.02 -3.89
N ILE A 153 8.60 -14.97 -4.11
CA ILE A 153 8.87 -16.40 -4.03
C ILE A 153 9.30 -16.84 -5.42
N ALA A 154 10.55 -17.23 -5.57
CA ALA A 154 11.09 -17.76 -6.81
C ALA A 154 10.48 -19.15 -7.14
N PRO A 155 10.65 -19.65 -8.38
CA PRO A 155 10.10 -20.96 -8.77
C PRO A 155 10.56 -22.13 -7.87
N GLY A 156 11.77 -22.04 -7.30
CA GLY A 156 12.32 -23.03 -6.36
C GLY A 156 11.73 -22.95 -4.94
N GLY A 157 10.89 -21.95 -4.66
CA GLY A 157 10.26 -21.72 -3.35
C GLY A 157 11.04 -20.78 -2.44
N GLU A 158 12.25 -20.36 -2.82
CA GLU A 158 13.03 -19.40 -2.03
C GLU A 158 12.46 -17.97 -2.08
N VAL A 159 12.58 -17.24 -0.97
CA VAL A 159 12.30 -15.80 -0.94
C VAL A 159 13.50 -15.06 -1.53
N VAL A 160 13.28 -14.30 -2.60
CA VAL A 160 14.28 -13.44 -3.23
C VAL A 160 13.91 -11.97 -3.07
N GLU A 161 14.93 -11.12 -2.95
CA GLU A 161 14.78 -9.67 -3.03
C GLU A 161 15.00 -9.18 -4.45
N VAL A 162 14.09 -8.32 -4.92
CA VAL A 162 14.07 -7.71 -6.24
C VAL A 162 14.32 -6.21 -6.09
N ASP A 163 15.29 -5.71 -6.83
CA ASP A 163 15.67 -4.30 -6.90
C ASP A 163 14.57 -3.49 -7.61
N LEU A 164 14.23 -2.33 -7.06
CA LEU A 164 13.25 -1.40 -7.63
C LEU A 164 13.88 -0.09 -8.12
N ALA A 165 15.21 0.01 -8.18
CA ALA A 165 15.90 1.23 -8.61
C ALA A 165 15.46 1.75 -9.99
N ASP A 166 15.05 0.90 -10.93
CA ASP A 166 14.52 1.29 -12.25
C ASP A 166 12.98 1.09 -12.36
N ALA A 167 12.32 0.80 -11.25
CA ALA A 167 10.90 0.46 -11.16
C ALA A 167 10.28 0.95 -9.83
N HIS A 168 10.36 2.26 -9.57
CA HIS A 168 9.96 2.86 -8.28
C HIS A 168 8.52 2.52 -7.86
N PHE A 169 7.65 2.30 -8.85
CA PHE A 169 6.25 1.95 -8.68
C PHE A 169 5.94 0.49 -9.08
N GLY A 170 6.96 -0.37 -9.16
CA GLY A 170 6.85 -1.77 -9.58
C GLY A 170 6.64 -1.95 -11.08
N ARG A 171 6.45 -3.21 -11.50
CA ARG A 171 6.18 -3.61 -12.89
C ARG A 171 5.16 -4.75 -12.94
N GLY A 172 4.63 -5.01 -14.13
CA GLY A 172 3.76 -6.16 -14.40
C GLY A 172 2.42 -6.08 -13.69
N ALA A 173 1.87 -7.25 -13.34
CA ALA A 173 0.56 -7.37 -12.70
C ALA A 173 0.46 -6.60 -11.37
N HIS A 174 1.58 -6.44 -10.66
CA HIS A 174 1.66 -5.73 -9.39
C HIS A 174 2.20 -4.30 -9.50
N ALA A 175 2.27 -3.71 -10.70
CA ALA A 175 2.58 -2.29 -10.85
C ALA A 175 1.57 -1.44 -10.06
N CYS A 176 2.05 -0.39 -9.39
CA CYS A 176 1.26 0.45 -8.50
C CYS A 176 0.20 1.21 -9.31
N PRO A 177 -1.10 0.96 -9.08
CA PRO A 177 -2.15 1.72 -9.77
C PRO A 177 -2.25 3.17 -9.27
N GLY A 178 -1.69 3.47 -8.11
CA GLY A 178 -1.74 4.78 -7.47
C GLY A 178 -0.58 5.72 -7.81
N GLU A 179 0.29 5.39 -8.77
CA GLU A 179 1.48 6.21 -9.08
C GLU A 179 1.13 7.67 -9.35
N ALA A 180 0.19 7.93 -10.25
CA ALA A 180 -0.21 9.28 -10.63
C ALA A 180 -0.74 10.08 -9.43
N LEU A 181 -1.56 9.45 -8.59
CA LEU A 181 -2.08 10.07 -7.36
C LEU A 181 -0.95 10.34 -6.36
N GLY A 182 -0.08 9.37 -6.10
CA GLY A 182 1.03 9.51 -5.16
C GLY A 182 1.99 10.64 -5.55
N ARG A 183 2.28 10.80 -6.85
CA ARG A 183 3.10 11.92 -7.35
C ARG A 183 2.41 13.27 -7.12
N ARG A 184 1.13 13.42 -7.47
CA ARG A 184 0.37 14.65 -7.22
C ARG A 184 0.33 15.03 -5.73
N LEU A 185 0.13 14.05 -4.85
CA LEU A 185 0.13 14.26 -3.40
C LEU A 185 1.51 14.72 -2.89
N ALA A 186 2.59 14.10 -3.38
CA ALA A 186 3.94 14.49 -3.01
C ALA A 186 4.30 15.91 -3.49
N GLU A 187 3.95 16.26 -4.73
CA GLU A 187 4.18 17.59 -5.29
C GLU A 187 3.45 18.69 -4.50
N ALA A 188 2.17 18.47 -4.18
CA ALA A 188 1.38 19.41 -3.38
C ALA A 188 1.96 19.59 -1.96
N ALA A 189 2.43 18.52 -1.32
CA ALA A 189 3.03 18.56 0.02
C ALA A 189 4.39 19.29 0.07
N LEU A 190 5.02 19.52 -1.08
CA LEU A 190 6.30 20.24 -1.21
C LEU A 190 6.14 21.70 -1.65
N THR A 191 4.93 22.10 -2.03
CA THR A 191 4.58 23.47 -2.41
C THR A 191 4.19 24.27 -1.18
#